data_AF-A0A1I3C3K8-F1
#
_entry.id   AF-A0A1I3C3K8-F1
#
_cell.length_a   1.000
_cell.length_b   1.000
_cell.length_c   1.000
_cell.angle_alpha   90.00
_cell.angle_beta   90.00
_cell.angle_gamma   90.00
#
_symmetry.space_group_name_H-M   'P 1'
#
loop_
_entity.id
_entity.type
_entity.pdbx_description
1 polymer ?
#
loop_
_entity_poly.entity_id
_entity_poly.type
_entity_poly.pdbx_seq_one_letter_code
_entity_poly.pdbx_strand_id
1 'polypeptide(L)'
;MRRWTTEEIDILKEEYGNRRIETLQMELNRSEQSILNKAVRLGITQKENGSWFTVTDFCEATGISRTTVQYWINECDFPAKKSKTIAKKYVRIYPDSFWIWAEENKHRIQWPEFPKYIFGKEPDWVDVARKAGKSKVGKRRPWTTWEISELKFLLNQEKYTYPEISEKLNRSQGALKRKIYDLNLPWPVYVNRTAVPPYTQEEIDKAIDLYKSGYPLAEVAKMIGRTEMGLRGKLERSGYRITGKKIIRE
;
A
#
# COMPACT_ATOMS: atom_id res chain seq x y z
N MET A 1 32.46 -13.82 14.33
CA MET A 1 31.08 -13.33 14.58
C MET A 1 30.07 -14.41 14.19
N ARG A 2 29.22 -14.86 15.12
CA ARG A 2 28.12 -15.80 14.83
C ARG A 2 27.07 -15.11 13.94
N ARG A 3 26.81 -15.66 12.75
CA ARG A 3 25.76 -15.16 11.84
C ARG A 3 24.39 -15.33 12.49
N TRP A 4 23.48 -14.41 12.23
CA TRP A 4 22.09 -14.50 12.70
C TRP A 4 21.33 -15.51 11.85
N THR A 5 20.66 -16.47 12.47
CA THR A 5 19.79 -17.42 11.74
C THR A 5 18.43 -16.79 11.44
N THR A 6 17.67 -17.41 10.54
CA THR A 6 16.31 -16.99 10.20
C THR A 6 15.39 -17.04 11.42
N GLU A 7 15.50 -18.11 12.22
CA GLU A 7 14.69 -18.32 13.42
C GLU A 7 15.02 -17.27 14.50
N GLU A 8 16.32 -16.99 14.73
CA GLU A 8 16.75 -15.95 15.67
C GLU A 8 16.25 -14.56 15.25
N ILE A 9 16.21 -14.29 13.94
CA ILE A 9 15.72 -13.02 13.40
C ILE A 9 14.21 -12.93 13.59
N ASP A 10 13.48 -14.02 13.39
CA ASP A 10 12.01 -14.04 13.51
C ASP A 10 11.57 -13.95 14.98
N ILE A 11 12.22 -14.66 15.90
CA ILE A 11 12.04 -14.47 17.35
C ILE A 11 12.29 -13.01 17.72
N LEU A 12 13.38 -12.42 17.23
CA LEU A 12 13.70 -11.01 17.51
C LEU A 12 12.66 -10.05 16.91
N LYS A 13 12.04 -10.35 15.77
CA LYS A 13 10.99 -9.49 15.21
C LYS A 13 9.67 -9.61 15.95
N GLU A 14 9.32 -10.80 16.42
CA GLU A 14 8.05 -11.06 17.08
C GLU A 14 8.05 -10.65 18.55
N GLU A 15 9.18 -10.84 19.25
CA GLU A 15 9.23 -10.76 20.71
C GLU A 15 9.98 -9.52 21.24
N TYR A 16 10.72 -8.81 20.39
CA TYR A 16 11.45 -7.59 20.80
C TYR A 16 10.48 -6.44 21.08
N GLY A 17 10.41 -6.03 22.35
CA GLY A 17 9.40 -5.09 22.86
C GLY A 17 8.22 -5.76 23.57
N ASN A 18 8.03 -7.07 23.40
CA ASN A 18 7.02 -7.88 24.11
C ASN A 18 7.60 -8.54 25.37
N ARG A 19 8.86 -9.00 25.27
CA ARG A 19 9.58 -9.63 26.38
C ARG A 19 10.72 -8.75 26.86
N ARG A 20 11.10 -8.99 28.11
CA ARG A 20 12.30 -8.41 28.71
C ARG A 20 13.54 -8.83 27.91
N ILE A 21 14.52 -7.93 27.77
CA ILE A 21 15.75 -8.17 27.01
C ILE A 21 16.47 -9.41 27.55
N GLU A 22 16.46 -9.59 28.86
CA GLU A 22 17.07 -10.73 29.56
C GLU A 22 16.49 -12.07 29.11
N THR A 23 15.18 -12.13 28.86
CA THR A 23 14.51 -13.34 28.34
C THR A 23 14.97 -13.64 26.91
N LEU A 24 15.11 -12.60 26.08
CA LEU A 24 15.62 -12.73 24.71
C LEU A 24 17.10 -13.13 24.68
N GLN A 25 17.90 -12.69 25.65
CA GLN A 25 19.30 -13.12 25.78
C GLN A 25 19.41 -14.61 26.05
N MET A 26 18.56 -15.15 26.92
CA MET A 26 18.54 -16.59 27.24
C MET A 26 18.07 -17.42 26.04
N GLU A 27 17.00 -16.99 25.36
CA GLU A 27 16.40 -17.72 24.24
C GLU A 27 17.28 -17.69 22.99
N LEU A 28 17.88 -16.54 22.66
CA LEU A 28 18.76 -16.38 21.50
C LEU A 28 20.22 -16.80 21.80
N ASN A 29 20.55 -17.02 23.07
CA ASN A 29 21.91 -17.25 23.57
C ASN A 29 22.91 -16.22 23.00
N ARG A 30 22.56 -14.93 23.11
CA ARG A 30 23.35 -13.77 22.64
C ARG A 30 23.43 -12.68 23.70
N SER A 31 24.49 -11.88 23.64
CA SER A 31 24.62 -10.71 24.51
C SER A 31 23.57 -9.64 24.18
N GLU A 32 23.14 -8.90 25.19
CA GLU A 32 22.26 -7.74 25.06
C GLU A 32 22.71 -6.79 23.95
N GLN A 33 23.99 -6.40 23.93
CA GLN A 33 24.51 -5.52 22.88
C GLN A 33 24.38 -6.11 21.47
N SER A 34 24.50 -7.43 21.32
CA SER A 34 24.30 -8.10 20.02
C SER A 34 22.85 -8.00 19.56
N ILE A 35 21.91 -8.19 20.50
CA ILE A 35 20.47 -8.09 20.29
C ILE A 35 20.08 -6.65 19.94
N LEU A 36 20.52 -5.66 20.72
CA LEU A 36 20.28 -4.23 20.47
C LEU A 36 20.81 -3.80 19.10
N ASN A 37 22.06 -4.13 18.78
CA ASN A 37 22.65 -3.79 17.49
C ASN A 37 21.92 -4.45 16.32
N LYS A 38 21.40 -5.67 16.50
CA LYS A 38 20.61 -6.35 15.48
C LYS A 38 19.23 -5.73 15.33
N ALA A 39 18.54 -5.41 16.43
CA ALA A 39 17.24 -4.76 16.41
C ALA A 39 17.30 -3.39 15.71
N VAL A 40 18.33 -2.58 16.02
CA VAL A 40 18.60 -1.31 15.32
C VAL A 40 18.80 -1.54 13.81
N ARG A 41 19.61 -2.52 13.42
CA ARG A 41 19.82 -2.88 12.00
C ARG A 41 18.55 -3.39 11.30
N LEU A 42 17.62 -3.97 12.06
CA LEU A 42 16.33 -4.44 11.57
C LEU A 42 15.25 -3.36 11.63
N GLY A 43 15.53 -2.20 12.24
CA GLY A 43 14.57 -1.11 12.43
C GLY A 43 13.50 -1.38 13.49
N ILE A 44 13.72 -2.34 14.39
CA ILE A 44 12.76 -2.74 15.42
C ILE A 44 12.98 -1.86 16.66
N THR A 45 11.91 -1.28 17.19
CA THR A 45 11.97 -0.40 18.38
C THR A 45 11.40 -1.10 19.60
N GLN A 46 12.04 -0.89 20.75
CA GLN A 46 11.60 -1.42 22.04
C GLN A 46 10.49 -0.50 22.58
N LYS A 47 9.27 -0.67 22.10
CA LYS A 47 8.09 -0.09 22.76
C LYS A 47 7.26 -1.23 23.32
N GLU A 48 6.93 -1.13 24.61
CA GLU A 48 6.09 -2.09 25.31
C GLU A 48 4.76 -2.28 24.57
N ASN A 49 4.38 -3.52 24.33
CA ASN A 49 3.10 -3.86 23.72
C ASN A 49 1.94 -3.29 24.57
N GLY A 50 0.96 -2.66 23.94
CA GLY A 50 -0.15 -1.99 24.62
C GLY A 50 0.11 -0.53 25.04
N SER A 51 1.32 -0.01 24.83
CA SER A 51 1.57 1.43 24.96
C SER A 51 0.89 2.19 23.82
N TRP A 52 0.17 3.26 24.16
CA TRP A 52 -0.53 4.10 23.20
C TRP A 52 0.43 5.11 22.58
N PHE A 53 0.24 5.41 21.31
CA PHE A 53 0.96 6.45 20.60
C PHE A 53 0.20 7.77 20.71
N THR A 54 0.92 8.87 20.91
CA THR A 54 0.38 10.17 20.52
C THR A 54 0.34 10.27 18.99
N VAL A 55 -0.44 11.21 18.45
CA VAL A 55 -0.44 11.49 16.99
C VAL A 55 0.97 11.83 16.51
N THR A 56 1.75 12.57 17.30
CA THR A 56 3.13 12.93 16.95
C THR A 56 4.02 11.69 16.88
N ASP A 57 4.03 10.86 17.92
CA ASP A 57 4.85 9.64 17.95
C ASP A 57 4.46 8.67 16.82
N PHE A 58 3.16 8.57 16.53
CA PHE A 58 2.67 7.75 15.42
C PHE A 58 3.19 8.26 14.07
N CYS A 59 3.18 9.57 13.83
CA CYS A 59 3.68 10.16 12.58
C CYS A 59 5.19 9.95 12.43
N GLU A 60 5.96 10.15 13.50
CA GLU A 60 7.42 9.93 13.50
C GLU A 60 7.76 8.45 13.26
N ALA A 61 7.04 7.54 13.93
CA ALA A 61 7.24 6.11 13.81
C ALA A 61 6.88 5.58 12.42
N THR A 62 5.80 6.07 11.81
CA THR A 62 5.28 5.55 10.54
C THR A 62 5.76 6.31 9.31
N GLY A 63 6.32 7.51 9.47
CA GLY A 63 6.66 8.42 8.38
C GLY A 63 5.44 9.04 7.68
N ILE A 64 4.23 8.87 8.23
CA ILE A 64 3.00 9.42 7.66
C ILE A 64 2.85 10.87 8.08
N SER A 65 2.44 11.75 7.16
CA SER A 65 2.26 13.16 7.48
C SER A 65 1.13 13.37 8.50
N ARG A 66 1.34 14.31 9.43
CA ARG A 66 0.33 14.69 10.43
C ARG A 66 -1.00 15.14 9.82
N THR A 67 -0.95 15.81 8.67
CA THR A 67 -2.15 16.20 7.90
C THR A 67 -2.97 15.00 7.45
N THR A 68 -2.30 13.93 7.02
CA THR A 68 -2.95 12.68 6.60
C THR A 68 -3.60 11.98 7.78
N VAL A 69 -2.88 11.86 8.91
CA VAL A 69 -3.43 11.25 10.12
C VAL A 69 -4.61 12.06 10.67
N GLN A 70 -4.55 13.40 10.64
CA GLN A 70 -5.66 14.24 11.06
C GLN A 70 -6.90 14.07 10.19
N TYR A 71 -6.72 13.95 8.87
CA TYR A 71 -7.80 13.61 7.95
C TYR A 71 -8.41 12.24 8.28
N TRP A 72 -7.59 11.23 8.59
CA TRP A 72 -8.11 9.92 8.99
C TRP A 72 -8.95 9.97 10.27
N ILE A 73 -8.52 10.77 11.25
CA ILE A 73 -9.25 10.99 12.51
C ILE A 73 -10.61 11.65 12.27
N ASN A 74 -10.70 12.58 11.32
CA ASN A 74 -11.91 13.36 11.11
C ASN A 74 -12.90 12.67 10.14
N GLU A 75 -12.39 12.02 9.10
CA GLU A 75 -13.18 11.62 7.92
C GLU A 75 -13.15 10.11 7.63
N CYS A 76 -12.34 9.34 8.35
CA CYS A 76 -12.12 7.91 8.04
C CYS A 76 -12.26 7.00 9.26
N ASP A 77 -12.93 7.44 10.34
CA ASP A 77 -13.16 6.65 11.55
C ASP A 77 -11.89 6.05 12.16
N PHE A 78 -10.77 6.77 12.06
CA PHE A 78 -9.49 6.31 12.59
C PHE A 78 -9.56 6.17 14.12
N PRO A 79 -9.02 5.09 14.71
CA PRO A 79 -9.19 4.71 16.11
C PRO A 79 -8.36 5.58 17.07
N ALA A 80 -8.75 6.84 17.16
CA ALA A 80 -8.11 7.88 17.93
C ALA A 80 -8.99 8.26 19.14
N LYS A 81 -8.61 7.81 20.34
CA LYS A 81 -9.37 8.09 21.57
C LYS A 81 -8.91 9.41 22.21
N LYS A 82 -9.81 10.38 22.36
CA LYS A 82 -9.54 11.62 23.11
C LYS A 82 -9.53 11.30 24.62
N SER A 83 -8.45 11.63 25.33
CA SER A 83 -8.40 11.51 26.78
C SER A 83 -9.32 12.53 27.45
N LYS A 84 -10.14 12.08 28.41
CA LYS A 84 -11.02 12.93 29.22
C LYS A 84 -10.35 13.46 30.50
N THR A 85 -9.20 12.91 30.88
CA THR A 85 -8.67 13.01 32.26
C THR A 85 -7.48 13.98 32.42
N ILE A 86 -6.89 14.46 31.32
CA ILE A 86 -5.73 15.37 31.35
C ILE A 86 -6.15 16.69 30.71
N ALA A 87 -5.76 17.82 31.32
CA ALA A 87 -6.06 19.19 30.84
C ALA A 87 -5.66 19.44 29.37
N LYS A 88 -4.79 18.59 28.80
CA LYS A 88 -4.50 18.47 27.38
C LYS A 88 -5.25 17.27 26.79
N LYS A 89 -6.11 17.52 25.80
CA LYS A 89 -6.84 16.51 25.00
C LYS A 89 -5.87 15.71 24.13
N TYR A 90 -5.13 14.78 24.71
CA TYR A 90 -4.28 13.87 23.94
C TYR A 90 -5.15 12.84 23.21
N VAL A 91 -4.87 12.66 21.92
CA VAL A 91 -5.42 11.58 21.11
C VAL A 91 -4.50 10.38 21.25
N ARG A 92 -5.03 9.28 21.80
CA ARG A 92 -4.33 8.01 21.99
C ARG A 92 -4.65 7.07 20.83
N ILE A 93 -3.61 6.49 20.24
CA ILE A 93 -3.68 5.51 19.15
C ILE A 93 -3.10 4.20 19.67
N TYR A 94 -3.91 3.14 19.67
CA TYR A 94 -3.47 1.81 20.09
C TYR A 94 -3.06 0.99 18.86
N PRO A 95 -1.90 0.30 18.89
CA PRO A 95 -1.46 -0.61 17.82
C PRO A 95 -2.55 -1.59 17.34
N ASP A 96 -3.20 -2.28 18.26
CA ASP A 96 -4.22 -3.29 17.93
C ASP A 96 -5.41 -2.67 17.21
N SER A 97 -5.88 -1.52 17.70
CA SER A 97 -6.98 -0.80 17.05
C SER A 97 -6.56 -0.27 15.68
N PHE A 98 -5.31 0.19 15.53
CA PHE A 98 -4.77 0.60 14.25
C PHE A 98 -4.78 -0.55 13.24
N TRP A 99 -4.35 -1.76 13.63
CA TRP A 99 -4.31 -2.90 12.71
C TRP A 99 -5.70 -3.29 12.20
N ILE A 100 -6.72 -3.30 13.08
CA ILE A 100 -8.11 -3.55 12.70
C ILE A 100 -8.57 -2.52 11.67
N TRP A 101 -8.36 -1.23 11.97
CA TRP A 101 -8.73 -0.15 11.06
C TRP A 101 -7.97 -0.22 9.73
N ALA A 102 -6.68 -0.53 9.78
CA ALA A 102 -5.81 -0.59 8.62
C ALA A 102 -6.15 -1.77 7.70
N GLU A 103 -6.68 -2.86 8.25
CA GLU A 103 -7.14 -4.01 7.48
C GLU A 103 -8.37 -3.69 6.62
N GLU A 104 -9.27 -2.86 7.12
CA GLU A 104 -10.42 -2.35 6.36
C GLU A 104 -10.00 -1.24 5.40
N ASN A 105 -8.92 -0.52 5.71
CA ASN A 105 -8.44 0.64 4.98
C ASN A 105 -7.09 0.40 4.26
N LYS A 106 -6.81 -0.84 3.82
CA LYS A 106 -5.54 -1.23 3.18
C LYS A 106 -5.11 -0.29 2.06
N HIS A 107 -6.05 0.22 1.28
CA HIS A 107 -5.82 1.13 0.15
C HIS A 107 -5.25 2.52 0.52
N ARG A 108 -5.40 2.95 1.79
CA ARG A 108 -4.99 4.28 2.26
C ARG A 108 -3.51 4.36 2.61
N ILE A 109 -2.93 3.24 3.06
CA ILE A 109 -1.56 3.17 3.55
C ILE A 109 -0.64 2.70 2.41
N GLN A 110 0.53 3.34 2.30
CA GLN A 110 1.57 2.92 1.38
C GLN A 110 2.41 1.81 2.02
N TRP A 111 1.88 0.58 2.04
CA TRP A 111 2.50 -0.57 2.71
C TRP A 111 3.97 -0.86 2.37
N PRO A 112 4.44 -0.71 1.11
CA PRO A 112 5.86 -0.93 0.81
C PRO A 112 6.80 0.07 1.50
N GLU A 113 6.31 1.28 1.77
CA GLU A 113 7.06 2.37 2.43
C GLU A 113 6.84 2.38 3.94
N PHE A 114 5.74 1.75 4.40
CA PHE A 114 5.42 1.63 5.82
C PHE A 114 6.53 0.87 6.57
N PRO A 115 7.09 1.38 7.68
CA PRO A 115 8.16 0.70 8.41
C PRO A 115 7.75 -0.71 8.87
N LYS A 116 8.69 -1.67 8.84
CA LYS A 116 8.44 -3.04 9.31
C LYS A 116 8.57 -3.14 10.83
N TYR A 117 7.66 -3.88 11.47
CA TYR A 117 7.66 -4.20 12.90
C TYR A 117 7.62 -2.98 13.83
N ILE A 118 7.12 -1.83 13.34
CA ILE A 118 7.05 -0.59 14.12
C ILE A 118 6.11 -0.70 15.32
N PHE A 119 5.13 -1.59 15.23
CA PHE A 119 4.14 -1.87 16.26
C PHE A 119 4.26 -3.29 16.82
N GLY A 120 5.43 -3.91 16.71
CA GLY A 120 5.64 -5.32 17.07
C GLY A 120 5.18 -6.28 15.97
N LYS A 121 4.53 -7.38 16.36
CA LYS A 121 4.07 -8.43 15.44
C LYS A 121 3.05 -7.88 14.43
N GLU A 122 3.40 -7.94 13.14
CA GLU A 122 2.50 -7.54 12.06
C GLU A 122 1.50 -8.67 11.77
N PRO A 123 0.23 -8.36 11.46
CA PRO A 123 -0.71 -9.33 10.91
C PRO A 123 -0.25 -9.91 9.57
N ASP A 124 -0.60 -11.17 9.28
CA ASP A 124 -0.19 -11.89 8.06
C ASP A 124 -0.58 -11.16 6.77
N TRP A 125 -1.71 -10.45 6.78
CA TRP A 125 -2.19 -9.70 5.62
C TRP A 125 -1.27 -8.54 5.23
N VAL A 126 -0.45 -8.02 6.15
CA VAL A 126 0.44 -6.89 5.90
C VAL A 126 1.50 -7.26 4.88
N ASP A 127 2.08 -8.45 4.97
CA ASP A 127 3.09 -8.90 4.00
C ASP A 127 2.50 -9.10 2.60
N VAL A 128 1.24 -9.53 2.50
CA VAL A 128 0.50 -9.58 1.23
C VAL A 128 0.32 -8.16 0.66
N ALA A 129 -0.13 -7.21 1.49
CA ALA A 129 -0.32 -5.82 1.09
C ALA A 129 1.00 -5.11 0.70
N ARG A 130 2.11 -5.46 1.35
CA ARG A 130 3.47 -4.98 1.00
C ARG A 130 3.90 -5.46 -0.39
N LYS A 131 3.66 -6.74 -0.70
CA LYS A 131 3.94 -7.28 -2.05
C LYS A 131 3.07 -6.61 -3.10
N ALA A 132 1.79 -6.38 -2.78
CA ALA A 132 0.82 -5.71 -3.66
C ALA A 132 1.23 -4.27 -4.03
N GLY A 133 1.69 -3.49 -3.06
CA GLY A 133 2.01 -2.07 -3.27
C GLY A 133 3.35 -1.79 -3.99
N LYS A 134 4.20 -2.80 -4.23
CA LYS A 134 5.52 -2.59 -4.88
C LYS A 134 5.42 -2.02 -6.29
N SER A 135 4.29 -2.21 -6.96
CA SER A 135 4.07 -1.65 -8.29
C SER A 135 4.12 -0.12 -8.25
N LYS A 136 4.95 0.47 -9.12
CA LYS A 136 4.98 1.93 -9.33
C LYS A 136 3.77 2.40 -10.15
N VAL A 137 2.99 1.48 -10.73
CA VAL A 137 1.82 1.78 -11.54
C VAL A 137 0.74 2.41 -10.66
N GLY A 138 0.40 3.67 -10.93
CA GLY A 138 -0.60 4.43 -10.17
C GLY A 138 -0.06 5.38 -9.09
N LYS A 139 1.27 5.41 -8.85
CA LYS A 139 1.87 6.45 -8.01
C LYS A 139 1.84 7.81 -8.72
N ARG A 140 1.42 8.86 -8.00
CA ARG A 140 1.52 10.24 -8.50
C ARG A 140 3.00 10.62 -8.56
N ARG A 141 3.51 10.79 -9.77
CA ARG A 141 4.88 11.26 -10.01
C ARG A 141 4.92 12.14 -11.26
N PRO A 142 5.79 13.18 -11.29
CA PRO A 142 5.97 14.02 -12.47
C PRO A 142 6.32 13.20 -13.71
N TRP A 143 5.94 13.68 -14.89
CA TRP A 143 6.35 13.10 -16.17
C TRP A 143 7.76 13.57 -16.50
N THR A 144 8.67 12.65 -16.78
CA THR A 144 10.02 13.01 -17.23
C THR A 144 10.02 13.41 -18.70
N THR A 145 11.00 14.20 -19.14
CA THR A 145 11.17 14.56 -20.56
C THR A 145 11.31 13.30 -21.43
N TRP A 146 12.02 12.29 -20.93
CA TRP A 146 12.17 11.00 -21.59
C TRP A 146 10.84 10.24 -21.72
N GLU A 147 10.02 10.16 -20.66
CA GLU A 147 8.71 9.50 -20.74
C GLU A 147 7.79 10.20 -21.75
N ILE A 148 7.89 11.53 -21.86
CA ILE A 148 7.12 12.31 -22.85
C ILE A 148 7.62 12.06 -24.27
N SER A 149 8.95 12.04 -24.49
CA SER A 149 9.51 11.76 -25.82
C SER A 149 9.18 10.33 -26.27
N GLU A 150 9.30 9.36 -25.36
CA GLU A 150 8.98 7.96 -25.64
C GLU A 150 7.49 7.79 -25.93
N LEU A 151 6.60 8.46 -25.17
CA LEU A 151 5.16 8.45 -25.47
C LEU A 151 4.87 8.98 -26.88
N LYS A 152 5.48 10.10 -27.28
CA LYS A 152 5.31 10.65 -28.64
C LYS A 152 5.82 9.68 -29.70
N PHE A 153 6.99 9.09 -29.47
CA PHE A 153 7.58 8.11 -30.38
C PHE A 153 6.67 6.91 -30.58
N LEU A 154 6.16 6.30 -29.50
CA LEU A 154 5.27 5.14 -29.55
C LEU A 154 3.95 5.46 -30.27
N LEU A 155 3.36 6.63 -30.02
CA LEU A 155 2.11 7.04 -30.68
C LEU A 155 2.29 7.27 -32.18
N ASN A 156 3.44 7.83 -32.59
CA ASN A 156 3.76 8.04 -34.00
C ASN A 156 3.98 6.74 -34.78
N GLN A 157 4.17 5.61 -34.10
CA GLN A 157 4.25 4.31 -34.78
C GLN A 157 2.88 3.72 -35.14
N GLU A 158 1.77 4.32 -34.67
CA GLU A 158 0.38 3.97 -34.99
C GLU A 158 0.03 2.47 -34.87
N LYS A 159 0.77 1.73 -34.06
CA LYS A 159 0.61 0.27 -33.89
C LYS A 159 0.29 -0.15 -32.47
N TYR A 160 0.62 0.67 -31.48
CA TYR A 160 0.48 0.27 -30.08
C TYR A 160 -0.87 0.69 -29.52
N THR A 161 -1.39 -0.19 -28.68
CA THR A 161 -2.60 -0.01 -27.90
C THR A 161 -2.30 0.60 -26.53
N TYR A 162 -3.33 1.11 -25.85
CA TYR A 162 -3.21 1.64 -24.48
C TYR A 162 -2.53 0.67 -23.50
N PRO A 163 -2.91 -0.62 -23.42
CA PRO A 163 -2.23 -1.59 -22.56
C PRO A 163 -0.73 -1.71 -22.84
N GLU A 164 -0.34 -1.81 -24.10
CA GLU A 164 1.07 -1.99 -24.49
C GLU A 164 1.92 -0.76 -24.16
N ILE A 165 1.39 0.45 -24.41
CA ILE A 165 2.07 1.70 -24.04
C ILE A 165 2.18 1.82 -22.51
N SER A 166 1.15 1.39 -21.79
CA SER A 166 1.09 1.41 -20.32
C SER A 166 2.16 0.51 -19.70
N GLU A 167 2.37 -0.68 -20.26
CA GLU A 167 3.44 -1.59 -19.88
C GLU A 167 4.82 -1.03 -20.18
N LYS A 168 5.04 -0.49 -21.40
CA LYS A 168 6.34 0.09 -21.80
C LYS A 168 6.75 1.27 -20.91
N LEU A 169 5.81 2.16 -20.59
CA LEU A 169 6.08 3.36 -19.79
C LEU A 169 5.92 3.14 -18.27
N ASN A 170 5.44 1.97 -17.85
CA ASN A 170 5.14 1.66 -16.44
C ASN A 170 4.24 2.76 -15.79
N ARG A 171 3.19 3.15 -16.53
CA ARG A 171 2.21 4.20 -16.18
C ARG A 171 0.80 3.65 -16.38
N SER A 172 -0.14 4.00 -15.51
CA SER A 172 -1.54 3.56 -15.68
C SER A 172 -2.17 4.11 -16.97
N GLN A 173 -3.12 3.38 -17.55
CA GLN A 173 -3.81 3.77 -18.78
C GLN A 173 -4.55 5.10 -18.60
N GLY A 174 -5.10 5.36 -17.41
CA GLY A 174 -5.70 6.65 -17.07
C GLY A 174 -4.70 7.81 -17.08
N ALA A 175 -3.47 7.59 -16.58
CA ALA A 175 -2.40 8.60 -16.63
C ALA A 175 -1.96 8.88 -18.07
N LEU A 176 -1.83 7.85 -18.90
CA LEU A 176 -1.57 8.00 -20.34
C LEU A 176 -2.66 8.82 -21.02
N LYS A 177 -3.93 8.43 -20.85
CA LYS A 177 -5.07 9.13 -21.44
C LYS A 177 -5.07 10.61 -21.08
N ARG A 178 -4.84 10.94 -19.81
CA ARG A 178 -4.77 12.33 -19.37
C ARG A 178 -3.60 13.07 -20.02
N LYS A 179 -2.42 12.44 -20.09
CA LYS A 179 -1.24 13.07 -20.67
C LYS A 179 -1.34 13.30 -22.18
N ILE A 180 -1.94 12.35 -22.91
CA ILE A 180 -2.24 12.47 -24.34
C ILE A 180 -3.18 13.66 -24.58
N TYR A 181 -4.23 13.77 -23.76
CA TYR A 181 -5.15 14.92 -23.79
C TYR A 181 -4.43 16.24 -23.49
N ASP A 182 -3.66 16.31 -22.40
CA ASP A 182 -2.95 17.53 -21.98
C ASP A 182 -1.94 18.01 -23.02
N LEU A 183 -1.35 17.10 -23.80
CA LEU A 183 -0.35 17.41 -24.82
C LEU A 183 -0.93 17.46 -26.25
N ASN A 184 -2.24 17.30 -26.40
CA ASN A 184 -2.94 17.23 -27.69
C ASN A 184 -2.28 16.25 -28.69
N LEU A 185 -1.97 15.04 -28.22
CA LEU A 185 -1.30 13.99 -29.01
C LEU A 185 -2.32 13.09 -29.74
N PRO A 186 -1.91 12.39 -30.81
CA PRO A 186 -2.76 11.41 -31.48
C PRO A 186 -3.15 10.27 -30.53
N TRP A 187 -4.34 9.73 -30.74
CA TRP A 187 -4.87 8.65 -29.92
C TRP A 187 -4.22 7.30 -30.27
N PRO A 188 -3.95 6.41 -29.29
CA PRO A 188 -3.44 5.06 -29.57
C PRO A 188 -4.44 4.21 -30.34
N VAL A 189 -3.95 3.10 -30.91
CA VAL A 189 -4.79 2.10 -31.56
C VAL A 189 -5.74 1.49 -30.54
N TYR A 190 -7.00 1.31 -30.93
CA TYR A 190 -8.00 0.68 -30.08
C TYR A 190 -7.81 -0.83 -30.04
N VAL A 191 -7.98 -1.41 -28.86
CA VAL A 191 -8.07 -2.87 -28.71
C VAL A 191 -9.29 -3.39 -29.47
N ASN A 192 -9.13 -4.54 -30.14
CA ASN A 192 -10.23 -5.18 -30.84
C ASN A 192 -11.28 -5.68 -29.83
N ARG A 193 -12.42 -4.98 -29.75
CA ARG A 193 -13.48 -5.26 -28.76
C ARG A 193 -14.22 -6.57 -29.00
N THR A 194 -14.34 -7.02 -30.25
CA THR A 194 -15.08 -8.26 -30.58
C THR A 194 -14.33 -9.52 -30.18
N ALA A 195 -13.00 -9.42 -30.03
CA ALA A 195 -12.16 -10.52 -29.56
C ALA A 195 -12.14 -10.67 -28.02
N VAL A 196 -12.74 -9.73 -27.27
CA VAL A 196 -12.70 -9.73 -25.81
C VAL A 196 -14.00 -10.33 -25.26
N PRO A 197 -13.96 -11.48 -24.57
CA PRO A 197 -15.17 -12.10 -24.02
C PRO A 197 -15.82 -11.18 -22.97
N PRO A 198 -17.14 -11.28 -22.74
CA PRO A 198 -17.79 -10.58 -21.64
C PRO A 198 -17.14 -10.90 -20.29
N TYR A 199 -17.33 -10.00 -19.31
CA TYR A 199 -16.90 -10.26 -17.94
C TYR A 199 -17.85 -11.26 -17.28
N THR A 200 -17.29 -12.30 -16.69
CA THR A 200 -18.00 -13.21 -15.79
C THR A 200 -18.15 -12.58 -14.41
N GLN A 201 -19.10 -13.07 -13.60
CA GLN A 201 -19.29 -12.56 -12.24
C GLN A 201 -18.09 -12.90 -11.34
N GLU A 202 -17.51 -14.10 -11.49
CA GLU A 202 -16.32 -14.54 -10.76
C GLU A 202 -15.11 -13.62 -10.99
N GLU A 203 -14.91 -13.15 -12.24
CA GLU A 203 -13.84 -12.19 -12.56
C GLU A 203 -14.06 -10.84 -11.86
N ILE A 204 -15.31 -10.39 -11.75
CA ILE A 204 -15.66 -9.12 -11.09
C ILE A 204 -15.42 -9.25 -9.58
N ASP A 205 -15.90 -10.32 -8.96
CA ASP A 205 -15.74 -10.56 -7.52
C ASP A 205 -14.25 -10.67 -7.15
N LYS A 206 -13.49 -11.44 -7.93
CA LYS A 206 -12.03 -11.54 -7.79
C LYS A 206 -11.35 -10.18 -7.95
N ALA A 207 -11.77 -9.36 -8.91
CA ALA A 207 -11.21 -8.02 -9.11
C ALA A 207 -11.49 -7.10 -7.92
N ILE A 208 -12.69 -7.19 -7.34
CA ILE A 208 -13.07 -6.42 -6.14
C ILE A 208 -12.21 -6.84 -4.94
N ASP A 209 -12.03 -8.14 -4.73
CA ASP A 209 -11.24 -8.67 -3.61
C ASP A 209 -9.76 -8.32 -3.72
N LEU A 210 -9.18 -8.42 -4.92
CA LEU A 210 -7.82 -7.97 -5.19
C LEU A 210 -7.67 -6.46 -4.98
N TYR A 211 -8.64 -5.66 -5.39
CA TYR A 211 -8.62 -4.22 -5.18
C TYR A 211 -8.70 -3.86 -3.69
N LYS A 212 -9.59 -4.51 -2.93
CA LYS A 212 -9.70 -4.36 -1.46
C LYS A 212 -8.43 -4.80 -0.74
N SER A 213 -7.73 -5.80 -1.26
CA SER A 213 -6.44 -6.25 -0.74
C SER A 213 -5.30 -5.23 -0.93
N GLY A 214 -5.54 -4.17 -1.71
CA GLY A 214 -4.62 -3.04 -1.88
C GLY A 214 -3.85 -3.04 -3.20
N TYR A 215 -4.15 -3.96 -4.13
CA TYR A 215 -3.55 -3.94 -5.46
C TYR A 215 -4.09 -2.76 -6.28
N PRO A 216 -3.23 -2.01 -7.00
CA PRO A 216 -3.69 -0.96 -7.89
C PRO A 216 -4.49 -1.57 -9.05
N LEU A 217 -5.50 -0.84 -9.54
CA LEU A 217 -6.45 -1.34 -10.53
C LEU A 217 -5.77 -1.88 -11.81
N ALA A 218 -4.66 -1.28 -12.22
CA ALA A 218 -3.86 -1.73 -13.35
C ALA A 218 -3.28 -3.14 -13.14
N GLU A 219 -2.76 -3.43 -11.96
CA GLU A 219 -2.24 -4.76 -11.62
C GLU A 219 -3.38 -5.77 -11.44
N VAL A 220 -4.49 -5.35 -10.85
CA VAL A 220 -5.71 -6.18 -10.76
C VAL A 220 -6.15 -6.61 -12.16
N ALA A 221 -6.26 -5.66 -13.09
CA ALA A 221 -6.63 -5.92 -14.47
C ALA A 221 -5.65 -6.90 -15.14
N LYS A 222 -4.34 -6.72 -14.94
CA LYS A 222 -3.31 -7.64 -15.42
C LYS A 222 -3.47 -9.05 -14.86
N MET A 223 -3.75 -9.18 -13.56
CA MET A 223 -3.95 -10.47 -12.89
C MET A 223 -5.17 -11.25 -13.39
N ILE A 224 -6.22 -10.55 -13.86
CA ILE A 224 -7.41 -11.16 -14.47
C ILE A 224 -7.31 -11.25 -16.00
N GLY A 225 -6.19 -10.88 -16.61
CA GLY A 225 -6.01 -10.90 -18.07
C GLY A 225 -6.86 -9.88 -18.82
N ARG A 226 -7.24 -8.77 -18.18
CA ARG A 226 -8.09 -7.72 -18.75
C ARG A 226 -7.36 -6.37 -18.78
N THR A 227 -7.94 -5.40 -19.49
CA THR A 227 -7.40 -4.02 -19.55
C THR A 227 -7.89 -3.18 -18.37
N GLU A 228 -7.03 -2.29 -17.85
CA GLU A 228 -7.37 -1.41 -16.72
C GLU A 228 -8.64 -0.58 -17.02
N MET A 229 -8.70 0.05 -18.20
CA MET A 229 -9.87 0.85 -18.60
C MET A 229 -11.13 0.00 -18.78
N GLY A 230 -11.00 -1.21 -19.31
CA GLY A 230 -12.11 -2.13 -19.47
C GLY A 230 -12.70 -2.55 -18.12
N LEU A 231 -11.83 -2.93 -17.19
CA LEU A 231 -12.21 -3.32 -15.84
C LEU A 231 -12.87 -2.16 -15.10
N ARG A 232 -12.28 -0.96 -15.16
CA ARG A 232 -12.85 0.25 -14.56
C ARG A 232 -14.28 0.51 -15.05
N GLY A 233 -14.47 0.52 -16.37
CA GLY A 233 -15.78 0.77 -16.96
C GLY A 233 -16.79 -0.34 -16.62
N LYS A 234 -16.35 -1.60 -16.49
CA LYS A 234 -17.24 -2.69 -16.07
C LYS A 234 -17.65 -2.57 -14.60
N LEU A 235 -16.72 -2.23 -13.71
CA LEU A 235 -17.00 -1.96 -12.30
C LEU A 235 -18.01 -0.82 -12.14
N GLU A 236 -17.80 0.30 -12.85
CA GLU A 236 -18.73 1.43 -12.88
C GLU A 236 -20.13 1.02 -13.35
N ARG A 237 -20.25 0.25 -14.44
CA ARG A 237 -21.55 -0.27 -14.91
C ARG A 237 -22.19 -1.29 -13.98
N SER A 238 -21.41 -1.92 -13.10
CA SER A 238 -21.90 -2.91 -12.13
C SER A 238 -22.27 -2.26 -10.79
N GLY A 239 -22.31 -0.91 -10.73
CA GLY A 239 -22.66 -0.15 -9.53
C GLY A 239 -21.48 0.12 -8.60
N TYR A 240 -20.23 -0.09 -9.04
CA TYR A 240 -19.05 0.19 -8.21
C TYR A 240 -18.34 1.46 -8.66
N ARG A 241 -18.24 2.44 -7.77
CA ARG A 241 -17.48 3.67 -8.01
C ARG A 241 -16.14 3.63 -7.32
N ILE A 242 -15.08 3.95 -8.09
CA ILE A 242 -13.71 4.06 -7.57
C ILE A 242 -13.40 5.52 -7.28
N THR A 243 -13.38 5.89 -6.00
CA THR A 243 -13.10 7.26 -5.53
C THR A 243 -11.98 7.23 -4.51
N GLY A 244 -10.90 7.98 -4.72
CA GLY A 244 -9.83 8.14 -3.71
C GLY A 244 -9.18 6.83 -3.25
N LYS A 245 -9.05 5.84 -4.15
CA LYS A 245 -8.61 4.46 -3.90
C LYS A 245 -9.59 3.56 -3.12
N LYS A 246 -10.80 4.02 -2.83
CA LYS A 246 -11.88 3.22 -2.26
C LYS A 246 -12.82 2.76 -3.38
N ILE A 247 -13.30 1.52 -3.27
CA ILE A 247 -14.41 1.02 -4.07
C ILE A 247 -15.69 1.14 -3.23
N ILE A 248 -16.68 1.85 -3.76
CA ILE A 248 -17.97 2.09 -3.11
C ILE A 248 -19.03 1.43 -3.99
N ARG A 249 -19.92 0.65 -3.40
CA ARG A 249 -21.10 0.13 -4.09
C ARG A 249 -22.21 1.19 -3.98
N GLU A 250 -22.65 1.68 -5.12
CA GLU A 250 -23.85 2.54 -5.27
C GLU A 250 -25.13 1.71 -5.20
#